data_AF-K5X484-F1
#
_entry.id   AF-K5X484-F1
#
_cell.length_a   1.000
_cell.length_b   1.000
_cell.length_c   1.000
_cell.angle_alpha   90.00
_cell.angle_beta   90.00
_cell.angle_gamma   90.00
#
_symmetry.space_group_name_H-M   'P 1'
#
loop_
_entity.id
_entity.type
_entity.pdbx_description
1 polymer ?
#
loop_
_entity_poly.entity_id
_entity_poly.type
_entity_poly.pdbx_seq_one_letter_code
_entity_poly.pdbx_strand_id
1 'polypeptide(L)' 'MPPVLLHRYVDPLLGVFTGVFAYYLHETHPRTAPPPGQRLTELLEWKRDEMQRKRRERLAALEQQ' A
#
# COMPACT_ATOMS: atom_id res chain seq x y z
N MET A 1 -20.70 24.60 -18.24
CA MET A 1 -19.78 23.44 -18.26
C MET A 1 -19.31 23.18 -16.84
N PRO A 2 -19.87 22.17 -16.13
CA PRO A 2 -19.45 21.88 -14.76
C PRO A 2 -18.02 21.32 -14.77
N PRO A 3 -17.10 21.80 -13.91
CA PRO A 3 -15.74 21.29 -13.87
C PRO A 3 -15.75 19.84 -13.38
N VAL A 4 -14.93 19.01 -14.01
CA VAL A 4 -14.82 17.57 -13.74
C VAL A 4 -14.20 17.38 -12.35
N LEU A 5 -15.05 17.27 -11.32
CA LEU A 5 -14.70 17.18 -9.88
C LEU A 5 -13.94 15.89 -9.51
N LEU A 6 -13.43 15.13 -10.49
CA LEU A 6 -12.58 13.96 -10.26
C LEU A 6 -11.13 14.36 -9.92
N HIS A 7 -10.65 15.53 -10.37
CA HIS A 7 -9.23 15.89 -10.27
C HIS A 7 -8.78 16.32 -8.86
N ARG A 8 -9.71 16.79 -8.01
CA ARG A 8 -9.40 17.32 -6.66
C ARG A 8 -8.74 16.29 -5.75
N TYR A 9 -9.03 15.00 -5.96
CA TYR A 9 -8.54 13.91 -5.12
C TYR A 9 -7.44 13.08 -5.78
N VAL A 10 -7.34 13.09 -7.11
CA VAL A 10 -6.35 12.31 -7.86
C VAL A 10 -4.95 12.90 -7.70
N ASP A 11 -4.80 14.23 -7.77
CA ASP A 11 -3.50 14.89 -7.56
C ASP A 11 -2.87 14.60 -6.19
N PRO A 12 -3.56 14.78 -5.04
CA PRO A 12 -2.98 14.48 -3.75
C PRO A 12 -2.78 12.97 -3.53
N LEU A 13 -3.64 12.11 -4.10
CA LEU A 13 -3.44 10.66 -4.04
C LEU A 13 -2.16 10.26 -4.78
N LEU A 14 -1.94 10.82 -5.98
CA LEU A 14 -0.72 10.63 -6.76
C LEU A 14 0.50 11.21 -6.05
N GLY A 15 0.40 12.38 -5.42
CA GLY A 15 1.48 12.98 -4.64
C GLY A 15 1.90 12.13 -3.45
N VAL A 16 0.94 11.65 -2.66
CA VAL A 16 1.20 10.75 -1.53
C VAL A 16 1.78 9.42 -2.02
N PHE A 17 1.22 8.84 -3.07
CA PHE A 17 1.74 7.60 -3.66
C PHE A 17 3.18 7.77 -4.15
N THR A 18 3.46 8.87 -4.85
CA THR A 18 4.79 9.18 -5.37
C THR A 18 5.80 9.42 -4.25
N GLY A 19 5.42 10.10 -3.17
CA GLY A 19 6.27 10.27 -1.99
C GLY A 19 6.59 8.95 -1.28
N VAL A 20 5.59 8.09 -1.12
CA VAL A 20 5.77 6.73 -0.55
C VAL A 20 6.66 5.88 -1.46
N PHE A 21 6.49 5.98 -2.78
CA PHE A 21 7.29 5.24 -3.76
C PHE A 21 8.75 5.71 -3.81
N ALA A 22 8.98 7.02 -3.77
CA ALA A 22 10.33 7.59 -3.69
C ALA A 22 11.04 7.17 -2.40
N TYR A 23 10.33 7.14 -1.27
CA TYR A 23 10.84 6.62 -0.02
C TYR A 23 11.18 5.12 -0.11
N TYR A 24 10.33 4.31 -0.74
CA TYR A 24 10.59 2.90 -0.97
C TYR A 24 11.85 2.66 -1.82
N LEU A 25 12.04 3.45 -2.89
CA LEU A 25 13.20 3.34 -3.77
C LEU A 25 14.50 3.78 -3.09
N HIS A 26 14.41 4.80 -2.23
CA HIS A 26 15.52 5.23 -1.38
C HIS A 26 15.93 4.11 -0.40
N GLU A 27 14.93 3.41 0.16
CA GLU A 27 15.14 2.27 1.06
C GLU A 27 15.82 1.08 0.35
N THR A 28 15.57 0.86 -0.95
CA THR A 28 16.12 -0.28 -1.71
C THR A 28 17.57 -0.07 -2.18
N HIS A 29 18.16 1.12 -1.96
CA HIS A 29 19.55 1.36 -2.34
C HIS A 29 20.53 0.61 -1.41
N PRO A 30 21.40 -0.27 -1.96
CA PRO A 30 22.26 -1.17 -1.18
C PRO A 30 23.36 -0.46 -0.37
N ARG A 31 23.56 0.85 -0.57
CA ARG A 31 24.63 1.65 0.08
C ARG A 31 24.16 2.43 1.32
N THR A 32 22.84 2.53 1.53
CA THR A 32 22.20 3.29 2.62
C THR A 32 21.07 2.50 3.31
N ALA A 33 20.95 1.20 3.01
CA ALA A 33 19.89 0.35 3.55
C ALA A 33 19.97 0.29 5.08
N PRO A 34 18.95 0.78 5.82
CA PRO A 34 18.84 0.51 7.24
C PRO A 34 18.58 -0.99 7.48
N PRO A 35 18.94 -1.50 8.68
CA PRO A 35 18.90 -2.93 8.97
C PRO A 35 17.52 -3.57 8.73
N PRO A 36 17.47 -4.83 8.25
CA PRO A 36 16.23 -5.54 7.99
C PRO A 36 15.41 -5.63 9.28
N GLY A 37 14.14 -5.20 9.25
CA GLY A 37 13.26 -5.09 10.42
C GLY A 37 12.79 -3.67 10.79
N GLN A 38 13.31 -2.61 10.17
CA GLN A 38 12.83 -1.22 10.35
C GLN A 38 12.02 -0.68 9.15
N ARG A 39 11.69 -1.53 8.17
CA ARG A 39 11.03 -1.07 6.95
C ARG A 39 9.51 -1.03 7.13
N LEU A 40 8.91 0.15 6.94
CA LEU A 40 7.45 0.29 6.87
C LEU A 40 6.82 -0.60 5.79
N THR A 41 7.58 -0.93 4.75
CA THR A 41 7.09 -1.82 3.68
C THR A 41 6.90 -3.24 4.14
N GLU A 42 7.74 -3.73 5.06
CA GLU A 42 7.58 -5.06 5.66
C GLU A 42 6.29 -5.13 6.48
N LEU A 43 5.97 -4.05 7.20
CA LEU A 43 4.70 -3.89 7.91
C LEU A 43 3.49 -3.83 6.96
N LEU A 44 3.64 -3.15 5.82
CA LEU A 44 2.62 -3.07 4.78
C LEU A 44 2.39 -4.42 4.07
N GLU A 45 3.47 -5.19 3.87
CA GLU A 45 3.41 -6.55 3.32
C GLU A 45 2.66 -7.48 4.28
N TRP A 46 3.03 -7.47 5.57
CA TRP A 46 2.32 -8.23 6.61
C TRP A 46 0.84 -7.85 6.66
N LYS A 47 0.51 -6.55 6.62
CA LYS A 47 -0.88 -6.09 6.66
C LYS A 47 -1.67 -6.51 5.42
N ARG A 48 -1.03 -6.55 4.24
CA ARG A 48 -1.66 -7.07 3.01
C ARG A 48 -1.94 -8.56 3.12
N ASP A 49 -0.99 -9.34 3.62
CA ASP A 49 -1.14 -10.78 3.80
C ASP A 49 -2.26 -11.11 4.82
N GLU A 50 -2.28 -10.42 5.96
CA GLU A 50 -3.34 -10.49 6.96
C GLU A 50 -4.72 -10.20 6.32
N MET A 51 -4.81 -9.16 5.48
CA MET A 51 -6.06 -8.77 4.83
C MET A 51 -6.51 -9.76 3.75
N GLN A 52 -5.57 -10.36 3.01
CA GLN A 52 -5.85 -11.43 2.05
C GLN A 52 -6.35 -12.69 2.75
N ARG A 53 -5.76 -13.06 3.89
CA ARG A 53 -6.22 -14.19 4.71
C ARG A 53 -7.66 -13.98 5.20
N LYS A 54 -7.96 -12.82 5.78
CA LYS A 54 -9.33 -12.48 6.19
C LYS A 54 -10.33 -12.45 5.03
N ARG A 55 -9.90 -12.02 3.84
CA ARG A 55 -10.74 -12.10 2.63
C ARG A 55 -11.06 -13.54 2.25
N ARG A 56 -10.06 -14.44 2.27
CA ARG A 56 -10.25 -15.87 1.98
C ARG A 56 -11.16 -16.55 3.00
N GLU A 57 -10.99 -16.23 4.28
CA GLU A 57 -11.86 -16.75 5.35
C GLU A 57 -13.32 -16.30 5.18
N ARG A 58 -13.55 -15.03 4.83
CA ARG A 58 -14.90 -14.54 4.54
C ARG A 58 -15.52 -15.21 3.31
N LEU A 59 -14.73 -15.44 2.26
CA LEU A 59 -15.21 -16.14 1.07
C LEU A 59 -15.56 -17.60 1.37
N ALA A 60 -14.70 -18.31 2.12
CA ALA A 60 -14.97 -19.67 2.55
C ALA A 60 -16.23 -19.77 3.45
N ALA A 61 -16.44 -18.79 4.34
CA ALA A 61 -17.64 -18.73 5.18
C ALA A 61 -18.93 -18.49 4.38
N LEU A 62 -18.85 -17.78 3.25
CA LEU A 62 -19.97 -17.56 2.34
C LEU A 62 -20.27 -18.79 1.47
N GLU A 63 -19.25 -19.59 1.13
CA GLU A 63 -19.41 -20.84 0.35
C GLU A 63 -19.99 -21.99 1.18
N GLN A 64 -19.91 -21.92 2.51
CA GLN A 64 -20.45 -22.94 3.42
C GLN A 64 -21.90 -22.68 3.87
N GLN A 65 -22.53 -21.61 3.37
CA GLN A 65 -23.91 -21.22 3.68
C GLN A 65 -24.84 -21.47 2.49
#